data_AF-A0A7L2TEX2-F1
#
_entry.id   AF-A0A7L2TEX2-F1
#
_cell.length_a   1.000
_cell.length_b   1.000
_cell.length_c   1.000
_cell.angle_alpha   90.00
_cell.angle_beta   90.00
_cell.angle_gamma   90.00
#
_symmetry.space_group_name_H-M   'P 1'
#
loop_
_entity.id
_entity.type
_entity.pdbx_description
1 polymer ?
#
loop_
_entity_poly.entity_id
_entity_poly.type
_entity_poly.pdbx_seq_one_letter_code
_entity_poly.pdbx_strand_id
1 'polypeptide(L)'
;HAMRLRDSLFLWVGAAPALASLAVAMCSPRDSIPVAASLLGDPSDTASSCLAQRLGRCGRAGVRGSRLPPGTRGKTKKQIFVSYNLQNTDSNFTLLIENRIKEEMTAFPEKF
;
A
#
# COMPACT_ATOMS: atom_id res chain seq x y z
N HIS A 1 -11.97 -2.92 3.33
CA HIS A 1 -11.58 -3.99 4.28
C HIS A 1 -10.07 -4.18 4.26
N ALA A 2 -9.43 -4.43 5.40
CA ALA A 2 -7.99 -4.62 5.51
C ALA A 2 -7.70 -5.91 6.29
N MET A 3 -6.80 -6.73 5.79
CA MET A 3 -6.40 -8.00 6.39
C MET A 3 -4.88 -8.05 6.52
N ARG A 4 -4.39 -8.25 7.74
CA ARG A 4 -2.96 -8.41 8.02
C ARG A 4 -2.57 -9.87 7.99
N LEU A 5 -1.61 -10.21 7.16
CA LEU A 5 -0.94 -11.52 7.12
C LEU A 5 0.43 -11.39 7.82
N ARG A 6 1.07 -12.53 8.12
CA ARG A 6 2.35 -12.54 8.88
C ARG A 6 3.42 -11.66 8.23
N ASP A 7 3.52 -11.76 6.90
CA ASP A 7 4.50 -11.05 6.07
C ASP A 7 3.86 -10.33 4.87
N SER A 8 2.55 -10.06 4.92
CA SER A 8 1.87 -9.30 3.87
C SER A 8 0.66 -8.54 4.41
N LEU A 9 0.20 -7.56 3.65
CA LEU A 9 -0.99 -6.79 3.94
C LEU A 9 -1.92 -6.89 2.75
N PHE A 10 -3.18 -7.22 2.98
CA PHE A 10 -4.20 -7.23 1.95
C PHE A 10 -5.22 -6.14 2.23
N LEU A 11 -5.34 -5.18 1.31
CA LEU A 11 -6.28 -4.08 1.33
C LEU A 11 -7.28 -4.28 0.20
N TRP A 12 -8.55 -4.31 0.54
CA TRP A 12 -9.64 -4.38 -0.41
C TRP A 12 -10.52 -3.15 -0.28
N VAL A 13 -10.75 -2.48 -1.40
CA VAL A 13 -11.54 -1.26 -1.49
C VAL A 13 -12.63 -1.50 -2.53
N GLY A 14 -13.89 -1.57 -2.13
CA GLY A 14 -15.00 -1.83 -3.04
C GLY A 14 -16.34 -1.79 -2.33
N ALA A 15 -17.42 -1.72 -3.11
CA ALA A 15 -18.80 -1.77 -2.60
C ALA A 15 -19.46 -3.16 -2.73
N ALA A 16 -19.00 -3.97 -3.68
CA ALA A 16 -19.51 -5.33 -3.94
C ALA A 16 -18.34 -6.32 -3.98
N PRO A 17 -18.52 -7.60 -3.58
CA PRO A 17 -17.46 -8.61 -3.48
C PRO A 17 -17.00 -9.11 -4.86
N ALA A 18 -16.59 -8.20 -5.73
CA ALA A 18 -15.92 -8.48 -6.99
C ALA A 18 -14.43 -8.14 -6.85
N LEU A 19 -13.58 -8.94 -7.49
CA LEU A 19 -12.14 -8.73 -7.61
C LEU A 19 -11.83 -8.39 -9.06
N ALA A 20 -12.27 -7.22 -9.52
CA ALA A 20 -12.06 -6.75 -10.89
C ALA A 20 -10.65 -6.19 -11.08
N SER A 21 -10.03 -5.58 -10.06
CA SER A 21 -8.63 -5.16 -10.12
C SER A 21 -7.88 -5.51 -8.83
N LEU A 22 -6.67 -6.07 -8.98
CA LEU A 22 -5.77 -6.43 -7.88
C LEU A 22 -4.34 -6.08 -8.29
N ALA A 23 -3.62 -5.39 -7.42
CA ALA A 23 -2.20 -5.10 -7.58
C ALA A 23 -1.42 -5.45 -6.32
N VAL A 24 -0.13 -5.72 -6.47
CA VAL A 24 0.81 -5.96 -5.38
C VAL A 24 1.94 -4.93 -5.45
N ALA A 25 2.31 -4.36 -4.31
CA ALA A 25 3.50 -3.53 -4.17
C ALA A 25 4.48 -4.17 -3.19
N MET A 26 5.75 -4.20 -3.57
CA MET A 26 6.83 -4.76 -2.76
C MET A 26 7.93 -3.73 -2.54
N CYS A 27 8.26 -3.46 -1.28
CA CYS A 27 9.43 -2.67 -0.93
C CYS A 27 10.66 -3.56 -0.98
N SER A 28 11.63 -3.24 -1.83
CA SER A 28 12.93 -3.91 -1.78
C SER A 28 13.84 -3.18 -0.78
N PRO A 29 14.69 -3.88 -0.01
CA PRO A 29 15.63 -3.22 0.90
C PRO A 29 16.73 -2.43 0.17
N ARG A 30 16.89 -2.64 -1.14
CA ARG A 30 17.89 -1.96 -1.98
C ARG A 30 17.33 -0.68 -2.61
N ASP A 31 16.01 -0.61 -2.77
CA ASP A 31 15.33 0.48 -3.47
C ASP A 31 14.35 1.21 -2.55
N SER A 32 14.37 2.54 -2.60
CA SER A 32 13.42 3.40 -1.89
C SER A 32 12.03 3.43 -2.55
N ILE A 33 11.90 2.91 -3.77
CA ILE A 33 10.64 2.87 -4.50
C ILE A 33 10.11 1.43 -4.51
N PRO A 34 8.90 1.18 -3.99
CA PRO A 34 8.30 -0.13 -4.08
C PRO A 34 7.93 -0.44 -5.54
N VAL A 35 8.12 -1.69 -5.94
CA VAL A 35 7.71 -2.16 -7.26
C VAL A 35 6.25 -2.57 -7.15
N ALA A 36 5.38 -1.93 -7.92
CA ALA A 36 3.97 -2.29 -8.02
C ALA A 36 3.70 -3.06 -9.31
N ALA A 37 2.87 -4.11 -9.24
CA ALA A 37 2.46 -4.93 -10.37
C ALA A 37 0.96 -5.26 -10.24
N SER A 38 0.18 -5.06 -11.30
CA SER A 38 -1.21 -5.57 -11.35
C SER A 38 -1.19 -7.08 -11.57
N LEU A 39 -1.91 -7.79 -10.71
CA LEU A 39 -2.12 -9.25 -10.77
C LEU A 39 -3.43 -9.60 -11.47
N LEU A 40 -4.46 -8.77 -11.32
CA LEU A 40 -5.78 -8.96 -11.93
C LEU A 40 -6.35 -7.61 -12.36
N GLY A 41 -7.19 -7.64 -13.38
CA GLY A 41 -7.84 -6.47 -13.96
C GLY A 41 -7.17 -5.95 -15.23
N ASP A 42 -7.74 -4.90 -15.78
CA ASP A 42 -7.20 -4.28 -16.98
C ASP A 42 -5.84 -3.62 -16.68
N PRO A 43 -4.80 -3.87 -17.48
CA PRO A 43 -3.48 -3.25 -17.27
C PRO A 43 -3.52 -1.73 -17.44
N SER A 44 -4.57 -1.21 -18.09
CA SER A 44 -4.86 0.22 -18.22
C SER A 44 -5.23 0.87 -16.87
N ASP A 45 -5.78 0.08 -15.93
CA ASP A 45 -6.20 0.55 -14.62
C ASP A 45 -5.01 0.59 -13.66
N THR A 46 -4.31 1.72 -13.69
CA THR A 46 -3.15 1.97 -12.81
C THR A 46 -3.54 2.42 -11.40
N ALA A 47 -4.83 2.54 -11.08
CA ALA A 47 -5.30 3.02 -9.77
C ALA A 47 -4.87 2.11 -8.62
N SER A 48 -5.07 0.79 -8.76
CA SER A 48 -4.71 -0.21 -7.74
C SER A 48 -3.20 -0.29 -7.53
N SER A 49 -2.41 -0.31 -8.60
CA SER A 49 -0.95 -0.37 -8.56
C SER A 49 -0.34 0.95 -8.05
N CYS A 50 -0.85 2.11 -8.46
CA CYS A 50 -0.42 3.41 -7.92
C CYS A 50 -0.70 3.51 -6.42
N LEU A 51 -1.88 3.10 -5.97
CA LEU A 51 -2.25 3.13 -4.56
C LEU A 51 -1.36 2.20 -3.73
N ALA A 52 -1.14 0.96 -4.21
CA ALA A 52 -0.21 0.02 -3.60
C ALA A 52 1.22 0.60 -3.52
N GLN A 53 1.68 1.26 -4.58
CA GLN A 53 3.01 1.87 -4.62
C GLN A 53 3.15 3.02 -3.63
N ARG A 54 2.12 3.86 -3.48
CA ARG A 54 2.14 5.00 -2.55
C ARG A 54 2.06 4.57 -1.09
N LEU A 55 1.24 3.56 -0.78
CA LEU A 55 1.19 2.96 0.56
C LEU A 55 2.46 2.19 0.89
N GLY A 56 2.99 1.46 -0.09
CA GLY A 56 4.24 0.73 0.01
C GLY A 56 5.47 1.62 -0.06
N ARG A 57 5.35 2.95 -0.19
CA ARG A 57 6.51 3.83 -0.02
C ARG A 57 6.88 3.79 1.45
N CYS A 58 7.68 2.79 1.80
CA CYS A 58 8.33 2.66 3.08
C CYS A 58 9.20 3.90 3.20
N GLY A 59 8.73 4.87 3.99
CA GLY A 59 9.40 6.14 4.16
C GLY A 59 10.88 5.91 4.50
N ARG A 60 11.75 6.03 3.49
CA ARG A 60 12.99 6.76 3.68
C ARG A 60 12.62 8.23 3.69
N ALA A 61 11.91 8.64 4.75
CA ALA A 61 12.18 9.95 5.32
C ALA A 61 13.58 9.88 5.95
N GLY A 62 14.58 9.71 5.09
CA GLY A 62 15.94 10.13 5.37
C GLY A 62 15.94 11.64 5.24
N VAL A 63 15.32 12.33 6.21
CA VAL A 63 15.88 13.62 6.60
C VAL A 63 17.24 13.27 7.18
N ARG A 64 18.28 13.71 6.47
CA ARG A 64 19.67 13.70 6.92
C ARG A 64 19.74 14.03 8.42
N GLY A 65 20.34 13.15 9.23
CA GLY A 65 20.96 13.60 10.49
C GLY A 65 20.57 12.93 11.80
N SER A 66 19.60 12.02 11.89
CA SER A 66 19.32 11.34 13.17
C SER A 66 19.86 9.90 13.19
N ARG A 67 20.93 9.71 13.98
CA ARG A 67 21.37 8.39 14.48
C ARG A 67 20.22 7.76 15.27
N LEU A 68 19.36 7.00 14.59
CA LEU A 68 18.46 6.07 15.27
C LEU A 68 19.21 4.75 15.52
N PRO A 69 19.06 4.15 16.72
CA PRO A 69 19.78 2.95 17.11
C PRO A 69 19.41 1.77 16.20
N PRO A 70 20.35 0.83 15.97
CA PRO A 70 20.10 -0.38 15.18
C PRO A 70 19.24 -1.35 16.01
N GLY A 71 17.94 -1.09 16.12
CA GLY A 71 17.05 -1.87 16.99
C GLY A 71 15.59 -1.99 16.52
N THR A 72 15.05 -1.01 15.79
CA THR A 72 13.66 -1.09 15.29
C THR A 72 13.65 -1.56 13.84
N ARG A 73 14.03 -2.83 13.64
CA ARG A 73 13.88 -3.56 12.37
C ARG A 73 12.43 -3.98 12.15
N GLY A 74 11.52 -3.01 12.22
CA GLY A 74 10.11 -3.16 11.87
C GLY A 74 9.82 -2.60 10.47
N LYS A 75 10.79 -2.57 9.55
CA LYS A 75 10.49 -2.41 8.12
C LYS A 75 10.08 -3.77 7.62
N THR A 76 8.84 -4.05 7.87
CA THR A 76 8.17 -5.24 7.42
C THR A 76 8.47 -5.42 5.94
N LYS A 77 9.04 -6.57 5.59
CA LYS A 77 9.27 -7.02 4.21
C LYS A 77 7.91 -7.38 3.59
N LYS A 78 6.89 -6.55 3.84
CA LYS A 78 5.48 -6.87 3.70
C LYS A 78 5.04 -6.51 2.30
N GLN A 79 4.70 -7.54 1.53
CA GLN A 79 4.03 -7.35 0.25
C GLN A 79 2.65 -6.75 0.53
N ILE A 80 2.32 -5.64 -0.12
CA ILE A 80 1.02 -4.98 0.03
C ILE A 80 0.19 -5.31 -1.19
N PHE A 81 -0.88 -6.06 -1.00
CA PHE A 81 -1.88 -6.35 -2.00
C PHE A 81 -3.00 -5.32 -1.87
N VAL A 82 -3.33 -4.63 -2.95
CA VAL A 82 -4.43 -3.67 -3.03
C VAL A 82 -5.38 -4.11 -4.12
N SER A 83 -6.64 -4.33 -3.76
CA SER A 83 -7.73 -4.48 -4.70
C SER A 83 -8.60 -3.24 -4.71
N TYR A 84 -8.74 -2.62 -5.87
CA TYR A 84 -9.53 -1.40 -6.05
C TYR A 84 -10.70 -1.69 -6.98
N ASN A 85 -11.89 -1.84 -6.40
CA ASN A 85 -13.10 -2.30 -7.09
C ASN A 85 -14.19 -1.22 -7.09
N LEU A 86 -13.79 0.04 -7.16
CA LEU A 86 -14.71 1.17 -7.31
C LEU A 86 -14.70 1.59 -8.77
N GLN A 87 -15.90 1.78 -9.34
CA GLN A 87 -16.07 2.28 -10.71
C GLN A 87 -15.63 3.74 -10.84
N ASN A 88 -15.48 4.43 -9.72
CA ASN A 88 -15.02 5.81 -9.69
C ASN A 88 -13.47 5.83 -9.60
N THR A 89 -12.83 6.14 -10.73
CA THR A 89 -11.39 6.35 -10.87
C THR A 89 -10.97 7.80 -10.69
N ASP A 90 -11.83 8.66 -10.13
CA ASP A 90 -11.49 10.07 -9.91
C ASP A 90 -10.25 10.15 -9.02
N SER A 91 -9.21 10.84 -9.50
CA SER A 91 -7.94 11.02 -8.80
C SER A 91 -8.13 11.60 -7.38
N ASN A 92 -9.16 12.44 -7.20
CA ASN A 92 -9.54 12.99 -5.91
C ASN A 92 -10.03 11.92 -4.93
N PHE A 93 -10.83 10.96 -5.40
CA PHE A 93 -11.33 9.87 -4.56
C PHE A 93 -10.19 8.92 -4.15
N THR A 94 -9.29 8.64 -5.10
CA THR A 94 -8.07 7.85 -4.84
C THR A 94 -7.20 8.51 -3.77
N LEU A 95 -7.03 9.84 -3.80
CA LEU A 95 -6.31 10.60 -2.77
C LEU A 95 -6.99 10.54 -1.40
N LEU A 96 -8.32 10.65 -1.34
CA LEU A 96 -9.07 10.54 -0.09
C LEU A 96 -8.90 9.16 0.54
N ILE A 97 -8.99 8.11 -0.26
CA ILE A 97 -8.74 6.73 0.19
C ILE A 97 -7.30 6.58 0.68
N GLU A 98 -6.33 7.09 -0.08
CA GLU A 98 -4.92 7.08 0.31
C GLU A 98 -4.71 7.77 1.68
N ASN A 99 -5.27 8.96 1.86
CA ASN A 99 -5.17 9.71 3.12
C ASN A 99 -5.84 8.96 4.27
N ARG A 100 -7.01 8.39 4.04
CA ARG A 100 -7.73 7.63 5.06
C ARG A 100 -6.97 6.37 5.48
N ILE A 101 -6.37 5.65 4.52
CA ILE A 101 -5.55 4.47 4.82
C ILE A 101 -4.29 4.87 5.57
N LYS A 102 -3.65 5.99 5.20
CA LYS A 102 -2.50 6.51 5.95
C LYS A 102 -2.86 6.89 7.38
N GLU A 103 -4.00 7.56 7.58
CA GLU A 103 -4.53 7.85 8.91
C GLU A 103 -4.76 6.57 9.73
N GLU A 104 -5.40 5.56 9.14
CA GLU A 104 -5.60 4.25 9.77
C GLU A 104 -4.28 3.54 10.09
N MET A 105 -3.28 3.61 9.20
CA MET A 105 -1.93 3.08 9.44
C MET A 105 -1.22 3.79 10.59
N THR A 106 -1.43 5.11 10.75
CA THR A 106 -0.88 5.86 11.87
C THR A 106 -1.64 5.63 13.17
N ALA A 107 -2.96 5.42 13.10
CA ALA A 107 -3.81 5.22 14.26
C ALA A 107 -3.71 3.80 14.83
N PHE A 108 -3.56 2.79 13.98
CA PHE A 108 -3.50 1.37 14.35
C PHE A 108 -2.31 0.65 13.71
N PRO A 109 -1.07 1.00 14.06
CA PRO A 109 0.11 0.38 13.47
C PRO A 109 0.18 -1.13 13.73
N GLU A 110 -0.43 -1.66 14.79
CA GLU A 110 -0.49 -3.11 15.03
C GLU A 110 -1.33 -3.88 13.99
N LYS A 111 -2.26 -3.22 13.31
CA LYS A 111 -3.11 -3.81 12.27
C LYS A 111 -2.44 -3.86 10.90
N PHE A 112 -1.27 -3.25 10.73
CA PHE A 112 -0.52 -3.20 9.47
C PHE A 112 0.87 -3.87 9.60
#